data_AF-A0A178V834-F1
#
_entry.id   AF-A0A178V834-F1
#
_cell.length_a   1.000
_cell.length_b   1.000
_cell.length_c   1.000
_cell.angle_alpha   90.00
_cell.angle_beta   90.00
_cell.angle_gamma   90.00
#
_symmetry.space_group_name_H-M   'P 1'
#
loop_
_entity.id
_entity.type
_entity.pdbx_description
1 polymer ?
#
loop_
_entity_poly.entity_id
_entity_poly.type
_entity_poly.pdbx_seq_one_letter_code
_entity_poly.pdbx_strand_id
1 'polypeptide(L)'
;MDQAELSIEQVLKRDIPWETYMNTKLVSAKGLQLLRRYDKKPESARAQLLDEDGPAYVHLFVSILRDIFKEETVEYVLALIYEMLSANPTRARLFHDESLANEDTYEPFLRLLWKGNWFIQEKSCKILAWIISARPKAGNAVIGNGIDDVLKGLVEWLCAQLKQPSHPTRGVPIAISCLSSLLKEPVVRSSFVQADGVKLLVPLISPASTQQSIQLLYETCLCIWLLSYYEPAIEYLATSRTMQRLTEVVKHSTKEKVVRVVILTFRNLLPIGTFGAQMVDFGLPHIIQSKNTSME
;
A
#
# COMPACT_ATOMS: atom_id res chain seq x y z
N MET A 1 -23.43 14.06 -3.17
CA MET A 1 -22.94 14.76 -4.37
C MET A 1 -21.62 14.10 -4.72
N ASP A 2 -21.62 13.23 -5.72
CA ASP A 2 -20.37 12.71 -6.31
C ASP A 2 -19.64 13.89 -6.93
N GLN A 3 -18.62 14.41 -6.24
CA GLN A 3 -17.59 15.18 -6.94
C GLN A 3 -16.98 14.22 -7.95
N ALA A 4 -17.04 14.56 -9.24
CA ALA A 4 -16.37 13.81 -10.28
C ALA A 4 -14.92 13.55 -9.84
N GLU A 5 -14.58 12.28 -9.65
CA GLU A 5 -13.32 11.89 -9.04
C GLU A 5 -12.15 12.38 -9.90
N LEU A 6 -11.18 13.03 -9.26
CA LEU A 6 -10.03 13.62 -9.93
C LEU A 6 -9.14 12.51 -10.52
N SER A 7 -8.97 12.47 -11.85
CA SER A 7 -8.07 11.52 -12.51
C SER A 7 -6.64 12.04 -12.58
N ILE A 8 -5.66 11.14 -12.68
CA ILE A 8 -4.24 11.51 -12.88
C ILE A 8 -4.10 12.37 -14.15
N GLU A 9 -4.77 11.98 -15.24
CA GLU A 9 -4.74 12.73 -16.50
C GLU A 9 -5.29 14.15 -16.36
N GLN A 10 -6.36 14.34 -15.59
CA GLN A 10 -6.93 15.67 -15.33
C GLN A 10 -5.96 16.53 -14.51
N VAL A 11 -5.36 15.96 -13.47
CA VAL A 11 -4.36 16.64 -12.65
C VAL A 11 -3.17 17.06 -13.50
N LEU A 12 -2.64 16.14 -14.30
CA LEU A 12 -1.47 16.36 -15.15
C LEU A 12 -1.75 17.21 -16.39
N LYS A 13 -2.97 17.71 -16.60
CA LYS A 13 -3.27 18.75 -17.60
C LYS A 13 -3.13 20.17 -17.05
N ARG A 14 -3.11 20.34 -15.73
CA ARG A 14 -3.01 21.65 -15.10
C ARG A 14 -1.68 22.33 -15.43
N ASP A 15 -1.72 23.65 -15.46
CA ASP A 15 -0.53 24.49 -15.52
C ASP A 15 -0.17 24.92 -14.10
N ILE A 16 1.04 24.57 -13.66
CA ILE A 16 1.52 24.87 -12.32
C ILE A 16 2.48 26.06 -12.43
N PRO A 17 2.30 27.12 -11.63
CA PRO A 17 3.11 28.33 -11.74
C PRO A 17 4.51 28.13 -11.11
N TRP A 18 5.33 27.28 -11.71
CA TRP A 18 6.67 26.93 -11.23
C TRP A 18 7.61 28.14 -11.13
N GLU A 19 7.47 29.12 -12.04
CA GLU A 19 8.21 30.39 -11.99
C GLU A 19 7.91 31.17 -10.71
N THR A 20 6.63 31.21 -10.29
CA THR A 20 6.23 31.89 -9.06
C THR A 20 6.87 31.20 -7.85
N TYR A 21 6.87 29.87 -7.81
CA TYR A 21 7.52 29.13 -6.73
C TYR A 21 9.05 29.30 -6.72
N MET A 22 9.67 29.48 -7.88
CA MET A 22 11.09 29.84 -7.94
C MET A 22 11.34 31.25 -7.40
N ASN A 23 10.51 32.22 -7.79
CA ASN A 23 10.63 33.62 -7.36
C ASN A 23 10.42 33.76 -5.84
N THR A 24 9.55 32.94 -5.25
CA THR A 24 9.33 32.88 -3.79
C THR A 24 10.32 31.97 -3.06
N LYS A 25 11.32 31.41 -3.76
CA LYS A 25 12.35 30.50 -3.22
C LYS A 25 11.82 29.19 -2.64
N LEU A 26 10.59 28.79 -3.01
CA LEU A 26 10.02 27.48 -2.68
C LEU A 26 10.52 26.37 -3.63
N VAL A 27 11.02 26.74 -4.81
CA VAL A 27 11.72 25.84 -5.74
C VAL A 27 13.05 26.48 -6.12
N SER A 28 14.14 25.71 -6.09
CA SER A 28 15.46 26.22 -6.48
C SER A 28 15.57 26.43 -8.01
N ALA A 29 16.50 27.27 -8.46
CA ALA A 29 16.75 27.45 -9.90
C ALA A 29 17.14 26.13 -10.60
N LYS A 30 17.94 25.29 -9.93
CA LYS A 30 18.25 23.92 -10.40
C LYS A 30 16.98 23.06 -10.45
N GLY A 31 16.14 23.13 -9.43
CA GLY A 31 14.86 22.41 -9.38
C GLY A 31 13.91 22.80 -10.52
N LEU A 32 13.81 24.08 -10.85
CA LEU A 32 13.03 24.57 -11.99
C LEU A 32 13.58 24.04 -13.33
N GLN A 33 14.90 23.96 -13.50
CA GLN A 33 15.50 23.36 -14.69
C GLN A 33 15.18 21.88 -14.82
N LEU A 34 15.23 21.12 -13.72
CA LEU A 34 14.82 19.72 -13.68
C LEU A 34 13.34 19.57 -14.06
N LEU A 35 12.45 20.38 -13.48
CA LEU A 35 11.02 20.39 -13.83
C LEU A 35 10.80 20.63 -15.33
N ARG A 36 11.46 21.64 -15.92
CA ARG A 36 11.31 21.93 -17.36
C ARG A 36 11.77 20.76 -18.26
N ARG A 37 12.76 19.99 -17.82
CA ARG A 37 13.25 18.80 -18.53
C ARG A 37 12.30 17.60 -18.39
N TYR A 38 11.55 17.49 -17.30
CA TYR A 38 10.74 16.31 -16.98
C TYR A 38 9.24 16.49 -17.23
N ASP A 39 8.70 17.65 -16.87
CA ASP A 39 7.28 17.94 -16.90
C ASP A 39 6.74 17.94 -18.34
N LYS A 40 5.53 17.40 -18.50
CA LYS A 40 4.84 17.18 -19.79
C LYS A 40 5.65 16.42 -20.86
N LYS A 41 6.79 15.83 -20.53
CA LYS A 41 7.56 14.99 -21.46
C LYS A 41 6.96 13.58 -21.57
N PRO A 42 7.14 12.89 -22.71
CA PRO A 42 6.74 11.50 -22.84
C PRO A 42 7.51 10.61 -21.86
N GLU A 43 6.92 9.46 -21.52
CA GLU A 43 7.49 8.49 -20.58
C GLU A 43 8.93 8.10 -20.95
N SER A 44 9.22 7.87 -22.24
CA SER A 44 10.56 7.48 -22.71
C SER A 44 11.64 8.51 -22.40
N ALA A 45 11.33 9.80 -22.55
CA ALA A 45 12.27 10.88 -22.21
C ALA A 45 12.41 11.02 -20.69
N ARG A 46 11.32 10.88 -19.93
CA ARG A 46 11.36 10.86 -18.46
C ARG A 46 12.20 9.68 -17.95
N ALA A 47 12.07 8.51 -18.57
CA ALA A 47 12.83 7.32 -18.22
C ALA A 47 14.35 7.56 -18.34
N GLN A 48 14.81 8.11 -19.46
CA GLN A 48 16.22 8.45 -19.67
C GLN A 48 16.76 9.41 -18.61
N LEU A 49 15.99 10.44 -18.25
CA LEU A 49 16.38 11.39 -17.21
C LEU A 49 16.51 10.74 -15.83
N LEU A 50 15.64 9.76 -15.53
CA LEU A 50 15.68 9.03 -14.26
C LEU A 50 16.81 8.01 -14.22
N ASP A 51 17.19 7.45 -15.36
CA ASP A 51 18.36 6.57 -15.48
C ASP A 51 19.67 7.36 -15.33
N GLU A 52 19.71 8.64 -15.76
CA GLU A 52 20.85 9.54 -15.64
C GLU A 52 21.02 10.17 -14.25
N ASP A 53 19.95 10.75 -13.68
CA ASP A 53 20.01 11.56 -12.44
C ASP A 53 18.72 11.42 -11.60
N GLY A 54 18.21 10.18 -11.48
CA GLY A 54 16.97 9.87 -10.75
C GLY A 54 16.89 10.44 -9.32
N PRO A 55 17.93 10.35 -8.48
CA PRO A 55 17.89 10.88 -7.11
C PRO A 55 17.64 12.40 -7.06
N ALA A 56 18.15 13.18 -8.02
CA ALA A 56 17.90 14.62 -8.07
C ALA A 56 16.42 14.97 -8.35
N TYR A 57 15.73 14.14 -9.15
CA TYR A 57 14.29 14.28 -9.37
C TYR A 57 13.47 13.90 -8.13
N VAL A 58 13.89 12.85 -7.42
CA VAL A 58 13.26 12.48 -6.14
C VAL A 58 13.41 13.61 -5.12
N HIS A 59 14.63 14.11 -4.92
CA HIS A 59 14.91 15.27 -4.06
C HIS A 59 13.98 16.45 -4.36
N LEU A 60 13.90 16.83 -5.65
CA LEU A 60 13.04 17.91 -6.11
C LEU A 60 11.57 17.65 -5.72
N PHE A 61 11.03 16.48 -6.03
CA PHE A 61 9.62 16.20 -5.76
C PHE A 61 9.31 16.16 -4.26
N VAL A 62 10.18 15.53 -3.46
CA VAL A 62 10.05 15.47 -2.00
C VAL A 62 10.15 16.88 -1.39
N SER A 63 11.08 17.71 -1.87
CA SER A 63 11.21 19.10 -1.41
C SER A 63 9.95 19.93 -1.69
N ILE A 64 9.34 19.77 -2.87
CA ILE A 64 8.08 20.45 -3.19
C ILE A 64 6.97 19.99 -2.25
N LEU A 65 6.82 18.68 -2.01
CA LEU A 65 5.78 18.16 -1.12
C LEU A 65 5.97 18.61 0.33
N ARG A 66 7.21 18.83 0.76
CA ARG A 66 7.56 19.36 2.08
C ARG A 66 7.23 20.85 2.21
N ASP A 67 7.61 21.64 1.21
CA ASP A 67 7.65 23.11 1.34
C ASP A 67 6.41 23.81 0.74
N ILE A 68 5.66 23.14 -0.15
CA ILE A 68 4.47 23.70 -0.83
C ILE A 68 3.20 22.99 -0.38
N PHE A 69 2.25 23.76 0.15
CA PHE A 69 0.97 23.24 0.67
C PHE A 69 -0.24 23.52 -0.24
N LYS A 70 -0.05 24.20 -1.38
CA LYS A 70 -1.14 24.48 -2.32
C LYS A 70 -1.67 23.16 -2.89
N GLU A 71 -2.95 22.87 -2.65
CA GLU A 71 -3.60 21.59 -2.98
C GLU A 71 -3.33 21.16 -4.43
N GLU A 72 -3.59 22.02 -5.42
CA GLU A 72 -3.38 21.72 -6.84
C GLU A 72 -1.94 21.31 -7.18
N THR A 73 -0.95 21.92 -6.50
CA THR A 73 0.48 21.63 -6.70
C THR A 73 0.88 20.32 -6.04
N VAL A 74 0.36 20.06 -4.83
CA VAL A 74 0.57 18.78 -4.13
C VAL A 74 -0.02 17.63 -4.95
N GLU A 75 -1.26 17.76 -5.42
CA GLU A 75 -1.89 16.78 -6.31
C GLU A 75 -1.03 16.54 -7.57
N TYR A 76 -0.53 17.61 -8.17
CA TYR A 76 0.29 17.53 -9.38
C TYR A 76 1.59 16.75 -9.16
N VAL A 77 2.33 17.07 -8.10
CA VAL A 77 3.59 16.38 -7.80
C VAL A 77 3.34 14.93 -7.41
N LEU A 78 2.31 14.64 -6.60
CA LEU A 78 1.91 13.27 -6.32
C LEU A 78 1.54 12.50 -7.59
N ALA A 79 0.87 13.14 -8.56
CA ALA A 79 0.56 12.53 -9.84
C ALA A 79 1.82 12.22 -10.66
N LEU A 80 2.82 13.12 -10.70
CA LEU A 80 4.11 12.87 -11.36
C LEU A 80 4.86 11.70 -10.72
N ILE A 81 4.93 11.66 -9.39
CA ILE A 81 5.59 10.56 -8.67
C ILE A 81 4.84 9.25 -8.89
N TYR A 82 3.50 9.30 -8.86
CA TYR A 82 2.67 8.12 -9.09
C TYR A 82 2.88 7.55 -10.48
N GLU A 83 2.88 8.38 -11.54
CA GLU A 83 3.18 7.93 -12.91
C GLU A 83 4.59 7.35 -13.00
N MET A 84 5.59 8.03 -12.40
CA MET A 84 6.98 7.58 -12.38
C MET A 84 7.09 6.14 -11.85
N LEU A 85 6.48 5.88 -10.69
CA LEU A 85 6.53 4.57 -10.02
C LEU A 85 5.61 3.53 -10.66
N SER A 86 4.46 3.95 -11.20
CA SER A 86 3.53 3.04 -11.89
C SER A 86 4.13 2.53 -13.20
N ALA A 87 4.87 3.38 -13.93
CA ALA A 87 5.52 3.00 -15.17
C ALA A 87 6.68 2.02 -14.95
N ASN A 88 7.45 2.19 -13.87
CA ASN A 88 8.46 1.23 -13.47
C ASN A 88 8.60 1.16 -11.93
N PRO A 89 8.08 0.10 -11.28
CA PRO A 89 8.17 -0.07 -9.83
C PRO A 89 9.59 -0.11 -9.27
N THR A 90 10.62 -0.45 -10.06
CA THR A 90 12.01 -0.49 -9.57
C THR A 90 12.55 0.92 -9.28
N ARG A 91 11.95 1.97 -9.84
CA ARG A 91 12.29 3.38 -9.57
C ARG A 91 12.05 3.78 -8.12
N ALA A 92 11.25 3.03 -7.36
CA ALA A 92 11.10 3.24 -5.93
C ALA A 92 12.43 3.12 -5.16
N ARG A 93 13.44 2.44 -5.72
CA ARG A 93 14.80 2.38 -5.15
C ARG A 93 15.53 3.73 -5.16
N LEU A 94 15.16 4.66 -6.05
CA LEU A 94 15.76 5.99 -6.12
C LEU A 94 15.54 6.80 -4.83
N PHE A 95 14.49 6.48 -4.06
CA PHE A 95 14.19 7.10 -2.76
C PHE A 95 15.13 6.63 -1.63
N HIS A 96 15.94 5.60 -1.89
CA HIS A 96 16.91 5.03 -0.95
C HIS A 96 18.35 5.23 -1.42
N ASP A 97 18.57 6.15 -2.37
CA ASP A 97 19.90 6.49 -2.85
C ASP A 97 20.72 7.18 -1.75
N GLU A 98 22.03 6.92 -1.71
CA GLU A 98 22.93 7.45 -0.67
C GLU A 98 22.98 8.99 -0.68
N SER A 99 22.77 9.63 -1.83
CA SER A 99 22.71 11.09 -1.93
C SER A 99 21.54 11.70 -1.16
N LEU A 100 20.51 10.91 -0.83
CA LEU A 100 19.32 11.31 -0.08
C LEU A 100 19.37 10.86 1.38
N ALA A 101 20.49 10.33 1.88
CA ALA A 101 20.58 9.75 3.22
C ALA A 101 20.24 10.73 4.37
N ASN A 102 20.43 12.04 4.14
CA ASN A 102 20.10 13.10 5.11
C ASN A 102 18.70 13.71 4.88
N GLU A 103 17.93 13.18 3.94
CA GLU A 103 16.61 13.68 3.60
C GLU A 103 15.52 12.76 4.14
N ASP A 104 14.45 13.37 4.67
CA ASP A 104 13.26 12.61 4.99
C ASP A 104 12.43 12.39 3.72
N THR A 105 12.62 11.22 3.12
CA THR A 105 11.90 10.80 1.90
C THR A 105 10.53 10.18 2.19
N TYR A 106 10.11 10.13 3.46
CA TYR A 106 8.88 9.45 3.87
C TYR A 106 7.84 10.38 4.52
N GLU A 107 8.26 11.25 5.46
CA GLU A 107 7.38 12.13 6.23
C GLU A 107 6.44 12.96 5.36
N PRO A 108 6.87 13.54 4.23
CA PRO A 108 5.97 14.37 3.43
C PRO A 108 4.74 13.59 2.96
N PHE A 109 4.90 12.31 2.60
CA PHE A 109 3.78 11.46 2.21
C PHE A 109 2.91 11.07 3.40
N LEU A 110 3.52 10.74 4.54
CA LEU A 110 2.81 10.37 5.76
C LEU A 110 1.90 11.50 6.24
N ARG A 111 2.43 12.73 6.26
CA ARG A 111 1.67 13.93 6.65
C ARG A 111 0.45 14.18 5.76
N LEU A 112 0.57 13.88 4.47
CA LEU A 112 -0.49 14.04 3.48
C LEU A 112 -1.60 12.99 3.59
N LEU A 113 -1.42 11.91 4.36
CA LEU A 113 -2.49 10.95 4.63
C LEU A 113 -3.62 11.54 5.49
N TRP A 114 -3.27 12.44 6.40
CA TRP A 114 -4.21 13.05 7.35
C TRP A 114 -4.71 14.42 6.89
N LYS A 115 -4.08 14.99 5.85
CA LYS A 115 -4.36 16.34 5.35
C LYS A 115 -4.55 16.31 3.84
N GLY A 116 -5.71 16.76 3.40
CA GLY A 116 -6.03 16.93 1.98
C GLY A 116 -7.23 16.09 1.55
N ASN A 117 -7.61 16.26 0.29
CA ASN A 117 -8.67 15.49 -0.34
C ASN A 117 -8.26 14.03 -0.58
N TRP A 118 -9.22 13.22 -1.02
CA TRP A 118 -8.99 11.79 -1.23
C TRP A 118 -7.90 11.48 -2.27
N PHE A 119 -7.73 12.30 -3.31
CA PHE A 119 -6.67 12.08 -4.30
C PHE A 119 -5.29 12.12 -3.63
N ILE A 120 -5.05 13.16 -2.81
CA ILE A 120 -3.81 13.32 -2.05
C ILE A 120 -3.57 12.11 -1.13
N GLN A 121 -4.59 11.70 -0.37
CA GLN A 121 -4.50 10.58 0.57
C GLN A 121 -4.18 9.26 -0.17
N GLU A 122 -4.91 8.97 -1.25
CA GLU A 122 -4.75 7.75 -2.05
C GLU A 122 -3.35 7.64 -2.65
N LYS A 123 -2.88 8.72 -3.31
CA LYS A 123 -1.57 8.71 -3.97
C LYS A 123 -0.44 8.65 -2.95
N SER A 124 -0.51 9.43 -1.88
CA SER A 124 0.51 9.43 -0.83
C SER A 124 0.64 8.04 -0.19
N CYS A 125 -0.47 7.37 0.11
CA CYS A 125 -0.45 6.02 0.68
C CYS A 125 0.22 5.00 -0.25
N LYS A 126 -0.19 4.96 -1.52
CA LYS A 126 0.38 4.02 -2.51
C LYS A 126 1.87 4.27 -2.76
N ILE A 127 2.25 5.53 -2.94
CA ILE A 127 3.66 5.92 -3.15
C ILE A 127 4.49 5.52 -1.94
N LEU A 128 4.04 5.85 -0.73
CA LEU A 128 4.74 5.51 0.50
C LEU A 128 4.89 3.99 0.66
N ALA A 129 3.84 3.22 0.37
CA ALA A 129 3.90 1.76 0.41
C ALA A 129 4.91 1.17 -0.60
N TRP A 130 5.00 1.75 -1.81
CA TRP A 130 5.99 1.34 -2.82
C TRP A 130 7.41 1.67 -2.40
N ILE A 131 7.65 2.87 -1.86
CA ILE A 131 8.96 3.30 -1.36
C ILE A 131 9.41 2.35 -0.25
N ILE A 132 8.56 2.11 0.77
CA ILE A 132 8.86 1.20 1.88
C ILE A 132 9.17 -0.22 1.38
N SER A 133 8.37 -0.73 0.44
CA SER A 133 8.54 -2.08 -0.10
C SER A 133 9.82 -2.24 -0.93
N ALA A 134 10.37 -1.15 -1.46
CA ALA A 134 11.60 -1.13 -2.24
C ALA A 134 12.87 -0.96 -1.39
N ARG A 135 12.74 -0.84 -0.06
CA ARG A 135 13.88 -0.70 0.84
C ARG A 135 14.86 -1.86 0.68
N PRO A 136 16.17 -1.59 0.66
CA PRO A 136 17.18 -2.63 0.73
C PRO A 136 16.97 -3.46 2.01
N LYS A 137 16.81 -4.78 1.86
CA LYS A 137 16.76 -5.72 2.99
C LYS A 137 18.18 -5.95 3.48
N ALA A 138 18.80 -4.92 4.06
CA ALA A 138 20.16 -5.02 4.56
C ALA A 138 20.14 -5.65 5.95
N GLY A 139 20.82 -6.80 6.10
CA GLY A 139 21.33 -7.21 7.39
C GLY A 139 22.23 -6.09 7.93
N ASN A 140 21.92 -5.60 9.12
CA ASN A 140 22.78 -4.73 9.92
C ASN A 140 23.08 -3.31 9.40
N ALA A 141 22.21 -2.69 8.59
CA ALA A 141 22.17 -1.23 8.58
C ALA A 141 21.31 -0.79 9.76
N VAL A 142 21.88 0.01 10.67
CA VAL A 142 21.15 0.65 11.78
C VAL A 142 20.15 1.60 11.14
N ILE A 143 18.96 1.09 10.80
CA ILE A 143 17.87 1.93 10.31
C ILE A 143 17.43 2.75 11.51
N GLY A 144 17.71 4.05 11.47
CA GLY A 144 17.40 4.96 12.56
C GLY A 144 15.92 4.87 12.94
N ASN A 145 15.65 5.06 14.24
CA ASN A 145 14.34 5.00 14.87
C ASN A 145 13.21 5.75 14.11
N GLY A 146 13.55 6.72 13.26
CA GLY A 146 12.58 7.53 12.51
C GLY A 146 11.70 6.75 11.52
N ILE A 147 12.19 5.69 10.87
CA ILE A 147 11.36 4.95 9.91
C ILE A 147 10.28 4.11 10.60
N ASP A 148 10.57 3.61 11.79
CA ASP A 148 9.62 2.78 12.53
C ASP A 148 8.42 3.61 12.95
N ASP A 149 8.65 4.88 13.29
CA ASP A 149 7.58 5.83 13.59
C ASP A 149 6.76 6.17 12.35
N VAL A 150 7.39 6.27 11.17
CA VAL A 150 6.68 6.39 9.89
C VAL A 150 5.80 5.16 9.63
N LEU A 151 6.32 3.96 9.85
CA LEU A 151 5.57 2.71 9.65
C LEU A 151 4.38 2.63 10.62
N LYS A 152 4.56 2.99 11.88
CA LYS A 152 3.47 3.05 12.87
C LYS A 152 2.41 4.06 12.48
N GLY A 153 2.81 5.27 12.07
CA GLY A 153 1.87 6.30 11.61
C GLY A 153 1.10 5.88 10.35
N LEU A 154 1.75 5.16 9.43
CA LEU A 154 1.08 4.59 8.26
C LEU A 154 0.09 3.51 8.67
N VAL A 155 0.46 2.60 9.58
CA VAL A 155 -0.45 1.58 10.12
C VAL A 155 -1.65 2.20 10.81
N GLU A 156 -1.46 3.26 11.59
CA GLU A 156 -2.54 4.00 12.23
C GLU A 156 -3.55 4.52 11.20
N TRP A 157 -3.06 5.14 10.13
CA TRP A 157 -3.93 5.63 9.06
C TRP A 157 -4.65 4.48 8.33
N LEU A 158 -3.95 3.38 8.03
CA LEU A 158 -4.56 2.19 7.39
C LEU A 158 -5.67 1.61 8.26
N CYS A 159 -5.46 1.49 9.57
CA CYS A 159 -6.48 1.07 10.52
C CYS A 159 -7.66 2.06 10.59
N ALA A 160 -7.40 3.37 10.52
CA ALA A 160 -8.46 4.38 10.45
C ALA A 160 -9.33 4.19 9.21
N GLN A 161 -8.73 3.92 8.04
CA GLN A 161 -9.48 3.65 6.80
C GLN A 161 -10.32 2.37 6.85
N LEU A 162 -9.85 1.34 7.58
CA LEU A 162 -10.63 0.11 7.77
C LEU A 162 -11.79 0.29 8.77
N LYS A 163 -11.65 1.19 9.76
CA LYS A 163 -12.69 1.49 10.76
C LYS A 163 -13.73 2.46 10.24
N GLN A 164 -13.27 3.59 9.70
CA GLN A 164 -14.09 4.69 9.22
C GLN A 164 -13.42 5.26 7.96
N PRO A 165 -13.70 4.69 6.78
CA PRO A 165 -13.04 5.10 5.55
C PRO A 165 -13.35 6.55 5.22
N SER A 166 -12.32 7.34 4.89
CA SER A 166 -12.49 8.72 4.42
C SER A 166 -13.12 8.80 3.04
N HIS A 167 -13.04 7.71 2.26
CA HIS A 167 -13.73 7.55 0.97
C HIS A 167 -14.63 6.30 0.96
N PRO A 168 -15.91 6.43 0.61
CA PRO A 168 -16.93 5.39 0.82
C PRO A 168 -16.61 4.06 0.14
N THR A 169 -16.01 4.09 -1.06
CA THR A 169 -15.78 2.90 -1.88
C THR A 169 -14.30 2.54 -2.08
N ARG A 170 -13.38 3.45 -1.75
CA ARG A 170 -11.94 3.31 -2.06
C ARG A 170 -11.05 3.29 -0.81
N GLY A 171 -11.54 3.80 0.33
CA GLY A 171 -10.85 3.75 1.63
C GLY A 171 -10.35 2.35 1.97
N VAL A 172 -11.28 1.42 2.10
CA VAL A 172 -10.99 0.03 2.46
C VAL A 172 -10.11 -0.68 1.41
N PRO A 173 -10.41 -0.64 0.09
CA PRO A 173 -9.52 -1.27 -0.90
C PRO A 173 -8.09 -0.75 -0.90
N ILE A 174 -7.88 0.56 -0.76
CA ILE A 174 -6.52 1.13 -0.72
C ILE A 174 -5.79 0.66 0.54
N ALA A 175 -6.46 0.66 1.68
CA ALA A 175 -5.87 0.21 2.93
C ALA A 175 -5.44 -1.26 2.85
N ILE A 176 -6.32 -2.13 2.36
CA ILE A 176 -6.04 -3.57 2.20
C ILE A 176 -4.91 -3.81 1.18
N SER A 177 -4.94 -3.13 0.03
CA SER A 177 -3.91 -3.27 -0.99
C SER A 177 -2.52 -2.89 -0.44
N CYS A 178 -2.43 -1.78 0.30
CA CYS A 178 -1.17 -1.36 0.93
C CYS A 178 -0.74 -2.34 2.03
N LEU A 179 -1.64 -2.76 2.93
CA LEU A 179 -1.35 -3.76 3.96
C LEU A 179 -0.80 -5.07 3.37
N SER A 180 -1.34 -5.52 2.24
CA SER A 180 -0.91 -6.75 1.57
C SER A 180 0.56 -6.73 1.12
N SER A 181 1.13 -5.53 0.93
CA SER A 181 2.55 -5.32 0.66
C SER A 181 3.37 -5.09 1.93
N LEU A 182 2.83 -4.31 2.87
CA LEU A 182 3.52 -3.81 4.05
C LEU A 182 3.62 -4.81 5.20
N LEU A 183 2.69 -5.76 5.33
CA LEU A 183 2.69 -6.79 6.37
C LEU A 183 3.89 -7.76 6.29
N LYS A 184 4.76 -7.62 5.29
CA LYS A 184 6.06 -8.30 5.23
C LYS A 184 7.05 -7.71 6.23
N GLU A 185 6.87 -6.45 6.61
CA GLU A 185 7.71 -5.74 7.57
C GLU A 185 7.33 -6.14 9.01
N PRO A 186 8.28 -6.58 9.86
CA PRO A 186 7.99 -6.97 11.24
C PRO A 186 7.31 -5.86 12.06
N VAL A 187 7.76 -4.62 11.90
CA VAL A 187 7.20 -3.45 12.62
C VAL A 187 5.74 -3.20 12.24
N VAL A 188 5.41 -3.34 10.94
CA VAL A 188 4.03 -3.22 10.46
C VAL A 188 3.15 -4.32 11.06
N ARG A 189 3.61 -5.58 11.07
CA ARG A 189 2.84 -6.68 11.70
C ARG A 189 2.58 -6.42 13.18
N SER A 190 3.61 -6.04 13.92
CA SER A 190 3.50 -5.78 15.35
C SER A 190 2.55 -4.62 15.63
N SER A 191 2.75 -3.47 14.97
CA SER A 191 1.90 -2.29 15.12
C SER A 191 0.45 -2.56 14.69
N PHE A 192 0.23 -3.34 13.63
CA PHE A 192 -1.11 -3.66 13.14
C PHE A 192 -1.89 -4.54 14.12
N VAL A 193 -1.24 -5.53 14.73
CA VAL A 193 -1.87 -6.36 15.78
C VAL A 193 -2.17 -5.54 17.02
N GLN A 194 -1.22 -4.71 17.48
CA GLN A 194 -1.42 -3.82 18.64
C GLN A 194 -2.59 -2.83 18.44
N ALA A 195 -2.82 -2.40 17.19
CA ALA A 195 -3.93 -1.51 16.83
C ALA A 195 -5.28 -2.23 16.65
N ASP A 196 -5.40 -3.50 17.05
CA ASP A 196 -6.56 -4.37 16.81
C ASP A 196 -6.89 -4.54 15.31
N GLY A 197 -5.90 -4.37 14.43
CA GLY A 197 -6.07 -4.39 12.99
C GLY A 197 -6.59 -5.73 12.45
N VAL A 198 -6.20 -6.86 13.07
CA VAL A 198 -6.67 -8.19 12.67
C VAL A 198 -8.20 -8.29 12.77
N LYS A 199 -8.80 -7.66 13.79
CA LYS A 199 -10.26 -7.64 13.98
C LYS A 199 -11.00 -6.99 12.81
N LEU A 200 -10.35 -6.01 12.16
CA LEU A 200 -10.91 -5.25 11.05
C LEU A 200 -10.90 -6.03 9.73
N LEU A 201 -10.03 -7.03 9.60
CA LEU A 201 -9.94 -7.86 8.40
C LEU A 201 -11.03 -8.93 8.35
N VAL A 202 -11.41 -9.49 9.49
CA VAL A 202 -12.34 -10.64 9.55
C VAL A 202 -13.67 -10.37 8.83
N PRO A 203 -14.35 -9.22 9.00
CA PRO A 203 -15.60 -8.94 8.30
C PRO A 203 -15.47 -8.87 6.77
N LEU A 204 -14.28 -8.53 6.26
CA LEU A 204 -13.98 -8.39 4.84
C LEU A 204 -13.74 -9.75 4.15
N ILE A 205 -13.59 -10.83 4.91
CA ILE A 205 -13.50 -12.19 4.38
C ILE A 205 -14.93 -12.67 4.10
N SER A 206 -15.40 -12.41 2.89
CA SER A 206 -16.70 -12.87 2.39
C SER A 206 -16.60 -13.27 0.92
N PRO A 207 -17.35 -14.30 0.46
CA PRO A 207 -17.42 -14.65 -0.95
C PRO A 207 -17.74 -13.43 -1.83
N ALA A 208 -17.06 -13.34 -2.98
CA ALA A 208 -17.11 -12.19 -3.86
C ALA A 208 -17.37 -12.63 -5.31
N SER A 209 -18.18 -11.84 -6.03
CA SER A 209 -18.61 -12.17 -7.40
C SER A 209 -18.12 -11.18 -8.45
N THR A 210 -17.81 -9.93 -8.07
CA THR A 210 -17.29 -8.92 -9.01
C THR A 210 -15.77 -8.93 -9.02
N GLN A 211 -15.14 -8.56 -10.14
CA GLN A 211 -13.68 -8.56 -10.23
C GLN A 211 -13.01 -7.67 -9.16
N GLN A 212 -13.59 -6.51 -8.86
CA GLN A 212 -13.08 -5.60 -7.83
C GLN A 212 -13.20 -6.21 -6.42
N SER A 213 -14.35 -6.81 -6.09
CA SER A 213 -14.53 -7.48 -4.79
C SER A 213 -13.67 -8.74 -4.66
N ILE A 214 -13.39 -9.45 -5.76
CA ILE A 214 -12.47 -10.58 -5.80
C ILE A 214 -11.03 -10.14 -5.52
N GLN A 215 -10.60 -9.00 -6.05
CA GLN A 215 -9.26 -8.47 -5.76
C GLN A 215 -9.15 -8.07 -4.28
N LEU A 216 -10.14 -7.37 -3.75
CA LEU A 216 -10.21 -7.01 -2.34
C LEU A 216 -10.17 -8.26 -1.44
N LEU A 217 -10.95 -9.29 -1.78
CA LEU A 217 -10.97 -10.55 -1.05
C LEU A 217 -9.61 -11.25 -1.10
N TYR A 218 -8.99 -11.31 -2.28
CA TYR A 218 -7.66 -11.90 -2.45
C TYR A 218 -6.62 -11.20 -1.55
N GLU A 219 -6.56 -9.86 -1.58
CA GLU A 219 -5.61 -9.09 -0.79
C GLU A 219 -5.91 -9.15 0.72
N THR A 220 -7.19 -9.22 1.10
CA THR A 220 -7.59 -9.47 2.50
C THR A 220 -7.10 -10.84 2.97
N CYS A 221 -7.34 -11.90 2.19
CA CYS A 221 -6.83 -13.25 2.51
C CYS A 221 -5.30 -13.29 2.50
N LEU A 222 -4.64 -12.52 1.64
CA LEU A 222 -3.19 -12.38 1.64
C LEU A 222 -2.68 -11.72 2.94
N CYS A 223 -3.37 -10.70 3.45
CA CYS A 223 -3.06 -10.12 4.76
C CYS A 223 -3.18 -11.17 5.87
N ILE A 224 -4.25 -11.97 5.88
CA ILE A 224 -4.43 -13.07 6.85
C ILE A 224 -3.31 -14.12 6.73
N TRP A 225 -2.93 -14.49 5.51
CA TRP A 225 -1.82 -15.43 5.28
C TRP A 225 -0.50 -14.88 5.85
N LEU A 226 -0.16 -13.62 5.58
CA LEU A 226 1.05 -12.98 6.13
C LEU A 226 1.02 -12.93 7.68
N LEU A 227 -0.15 -12.63 8.25
CA LEU A 227 -0.35 -12.60 9.71
C LEU A 227 -0.33 -13.99 10.34
N SER A 228 -0.62 -15.05 9.58
CA SER A 228 -0.54 -16.43 10.10
C SER A 228 0.89 -16.86 10.48
N TYR A 229 1.92 -16.11 10.07
CA TYR A 229 3.31 -16.30 10.48
C TYR A 229 3.73 -15.42 11.68
N TYR A 230 2.78 -14.83 12.40
CA TYR A 230 3.05 -13.96 13.54
C TYR A 230 2.18 -14.36 14.74
N GLU A 231 2.82 -14.92 15.76
CA GLU A 231 2.16 -15.56 16.91
C GLU A 231 1.08 -14.69 17.58
N PRO A 232 1.30 -13.39 17.88
CA PRO A 232 0.24 -12.54 18.45
C PRO A 232 -1.00 -12.39 17.55
N ALA A 233 -0.85 -12.45 16.23
CA ALA A 233 -2.00 -12.47 15.34
C ALA A 233 -2.72 -13.83 15.38
N ILE A 234 -1.97 -14.93 15.48
CA ILE A 234 -2.51 -16.29 15.51
C ILE A 234 -3.43 -16.50 16.72
N GLU A 235 -3.07 -15.98 17.89
CA GLU A 235 -3.92 -16.02 19.10
C GLU A 235 -5.29 -15.40 18.85
N TYR A 236 -5.34 -14.27 18.16
CA TYR A 236 -6.60 -13.65 17.77
C TYR A 236 -7.33 -14.47 16.70
N LEU A 237 -6.61 -14.97 15.68
CA LEU A 237 -7.22 -15.79 14.63
C LEU A 237 -7.91 -17.04 15.21
N ALA A 238 -7.33 -17.67 16.23
CA ALA A 238 -7.82 -18.89 16.87
C ALA A 238 -9.15 -18.71 17.60
N THR A 239 -9.42 -17.50 18.10
CA THR A 239 -10.63 -17.15 18.86
C THR A 239 -11.67 -16.38 18.02
N SER A 240 -11.35 -16.08 16.76
CA SER A 240 -12.19 -15.34 15.84
C SER A 240 -13.00 -16.24 14.89
N ARG A 241 -13.92 -15.65 14.11
CA ARG A 241 -14.63 -16.36 13.02
C ARG A 241 -13.80 -16.52 11.74
N THR A 242 -12.47 -16.34 11.79
CA THR A 242 -11.63 -16.37 10.60
C THR A 242 -11.67 -17.74 9.91
N MET A 243 -11.61 -18.85 10.67
CA MET A 243 -11.63 -20.19 10.08
C MET A 243 -12.93 -20.50 9.34
N GLN A 244 -14.08 -20.14 9.95
CA GLN A 244 -15.39 -20.28 9.31
C GLN A 244 -15.43 -19.51 7.99
N ARG A 245 -15.06 -18.23 8.01
CA ARG A 245 -15.13 -17.36 6.81
C ARG A 245 -14.18 -17.80 5.71
N LEU A 246 -12.97 -18.22 6.04
CA LEU A 246 -12.02 -18.77 5.07
C LEU A 246 -12.57 -20.06 4.43
N THR A 247 -13.23 -20.91 5.21
CA THR A 247 -13.85 -22.14 4.70
C THR A 247 -14.99 -21.83 3.73
N GLU A 248 -15.83 -20.85 4.06
CA GLU A 248 -16.88 -20.35 3.16
C GLU A 248 -16.28 -19.79 1.85
N VAL A 249 -15.15 -19.07 1.92
CA VAL A 249 -14.46 -18.56 0.72
C VAL A 249 -13.96 -19.70 -0.16
N VAL A 250 -13.33 -20.74 0.40
CA VAL A 250 -12.86 -21.90 -0.37
C VAL A 250 -14.04 -22.62 -1.02
N LYS A 251 -15.15 -22.81 -0.29
CA LYS A 251 -16.35 -23.46 -0.81
C LYS A 251 -16.90 -22.76 -2.07
N HIS A 252 -17.08 -21.45 -2.01
CA HIS A 252 -17.80 -20.71 -3.05
C HIS A 252 -16.91 -20.08 -4.13
N SER A 253 -15.63 -19.82 -3.84
CA SER A 253 -14.75 -19.17 -4.81
C SER A 253 -14.42 -20.11 -5.98
N THR A 254 -14.54 -19.57 -7.20
CA THR A 254 -14.04 -20.18 -8.44
C THR A 254 -12.68 -19.62 -8.85
N LYS A 255 -12.15 -18.65 -8.08
CA LYS A 255 -10.90 -17.97 -8.40
C LYS A 255 -9.74 -18.69 -7.74
N GLU A 256 -8.95 -19.39 -8.55
CA GLU A 256 -7.82 -20.20 -8.09
C GLU A 256 -6.85 -19.41 -7.20
N LYS A 257 -6.52 -18.17 -7.56
CA LYS A 257 -5.64 -17.32 -6.74
C LYS A 257 -6.15 -17.11 -5.31
N VAL A 258 -7.47 -16.97 -5.14
CA VAL A 258 -8.12 -16.79 -3.83
C VAL A 258 -8.09 -18.09 -3.06
N VAL A 259 -8.48 -19.20 -3.71
CA VAL A 259 -8.46 -20.53 -3.08
C VAL A 259 -7.03 -20.87 -2.62
N ARG A 260 -6.03 -20.65 -3.48
CA ARG A 260 -4.62 -20.95 -3.19
C ARG A 260 -4.12 -20.23 -1.94
N VAL A 261 -4.36 -18.92 -1.80
CA VAL A 261 -3.89 -18.17 -0.62
C VAL A 261 -4.60 -18.62 0.67
N VAL A 262 -5.87 -19.00 0.58
CA VAL A 262 -6.60 -19.54 1.75
C VAL A 262 -6.09 -20.93 2.13
N ILE A 263 -5.82 -21.81 1.17
CA ILE A 263 -5.21 -23.13 1.44
C ILE A 263 -3.81 -22.99 2.04
N LEU A 264 -3.00 -22.03 1.58
CA LEU A 264 -1.69 -21.74 2.19
C LEU A 264 -1.84 -21.25 3.65
N THR A 265 -2.88 -20.47 3.94
CA THR A 265 -3.21 -20.05 5.31
C THR A 265 -3.57 -21.26 6.17
N PHE A 266 -4.45 -22.13 5.70
CA PHE A 266 -4.81 -23.35 6.41
C PHE A 266 -3.61 -24.26 6.65
N ARG A 267 -2.77 -24.48 5.63
CA ARG A 267 -1.55 -25.27 5.76
C ARG A 267 -0.62 -24.74 6.85
N ASN A 268 -0.49 -23.41 6.95
CA ASN A 268 0.35 -22.79 7.96
C ASN A 268 -0.23 -22.89 9.38
N LEU A 269 -1.56 -22.77 9.52
CA LEU A 269 -2.24 -22.84 10.82
C LEU A 269 -2.51 -24.28 11.29
N LEU A 270 -2.57 -25.26 10.39
CA LEU A 270 -2.90 -26.66 10.68
C LEU A 270 -2.14 -27.27 11.87
N PRO A 271 -0.79 -27.12 12.01
CA PRO A 271 -0.05 -27.70 13.12
C PRO A 271 -0.20 -26.91 14.44
N ILE A 272 -0.93 -25.79 14.44
CA ILE A 272 -0.98 -24.86 15.56
C ILE A 272 -2.27 -25.07 16.37
N GLY A 273 -2.13 -25.32 17.66
CA GLY A 273 -3.25 -25.37 18.61
C GLY A 273 -4.43 -26.23 18.13
N THR A 274 -5.64 -25.66 18.15
CA THR A 274 -6.88 -26.35 17.78
C THR A 274 -7.30 -26.13 16.32
N PHE A 275 -6.47 -25.48 15.49
CA PHE A 275 -6.88 -25.12 14.12
C PHE A 275 -7.20 -26.35 13.27
N GLY A 276 -6.45 -27.44 13.41
CA GLY A 276 -6.75 -28.69 12.70
C GLY A 276 -8.13 -29.27 13.05
N ALA A 277 -8.51 -29.26 14.33
CA ALA A 277 -9.85 -29.67 14.75
C ALA A 277 -10.93 -28.75 14.19
N GLN A 278 -10.74 -27.43 14.29
CA GLN A 278 -11.68 -26.45 13.71
C GLN A 278 -11.88 -26.66 12.19
N MET A 279 -10.80 -26.94 11.44
CA MET A 279 -10.90 -27.21 10.00
C MET A 279 -11.72 -28.47 9.69
N VAL A 280 -11.57 -29.51 10.51
CA VAL A 280 -12.40 -30.74 10.39
C VAL A 280 -13.86 -30.42 10.71
N ASP A 281 -14.12 -29.68 11.79
CA ASP A 281 -15.47 -29.30 12.21
C ASP A 281 -16.20 -28.45 11.14
N PHE A 282 -15.47 -27.59 10.42
CA PHE A 282 -16.01 -26.82 9.31
C PHE A 282 -16.08 -27.61 7.99
N GLY A 283 -15.74 -28.90 7.98
CA GLY A 283 -15.87 -29.79 6.82
C GLY A 283 -14.85 -29.53 5.70
N LEU A 284 -13.72 -28.90 6.02
CA LEU A 284 -12.68 -28.56 5.05
C LEU A 284 -12.19 -29.78 4.22
N PRO A 285 -11.98 -30.99 4.80
CA PRO A 285 -11.54 -32.15 4.03
C PRO A 285 -12.48 -32.50 2.85
N HIS A 286 -13.80 -32.48 3.07
CA HIS A 286 -14.78 -32.76 2.04
C HIS A 286 -14.81 -31.66 0.97
N ILE A 287 -14.69 -30.40 1.39
CA ILE A 287 -14.62 -29.26 0.46
C ILE A 287 -13.41 -29.39 -0.46
N ILE A 288 -12.23 -29.71 0.07
CA ILE A 288 -11.00 -29.89 -0.73
C ILE A 288 -11.14 -31.05 -1.71
N GLN A 289 -11.68 -32.20 -1.27
CA GLN A 289 -11.93 -33.33 -2.15
C GLN A 289 -12.82 -32.95 -3.34
N SER A 290 -13.95 -32.28 -3.09
CA SER A 290 -14.84 -31.83 -4.16
C SER A 290 -14.19 -30.86 -5.16
N LYS A 291 -13.28 -30.00 -4.70
CA LYS A 291 -12.56 -29.05 -5.57
C LYS A 291 -11.56 -29.74 -6.48
N ASN A 292 -10.85 -30.75 -5.98
CA ASN A 292 -9.90 -31.52 -6.79
C ASN A 292 -10.62 -32.25 -7.93
N THR A 293 -11.77 -32.88 -7.65
CA THR A 293 -12.59 -33.56 -8.67
C THR A 293 -13.23 -32.60 -9.69
N SER A 294 -13.35 -31.31 -9.37
CA SER A 294 -13.93 -30.30 -10.27
C SER A 294 -12.88 -29.57 -11.12
N MET A 295 -11.59 -29.77 -10.84
CA MET A 295 -10.46 -29.13 -11.53
C MET A 295 -9.71 -30.08 -12.48
N GLU A 296 -10.01 -31.38 -12.42
CA GLU A 296 -9.68 -32.38 -13.44
C GLU A 296 -10.73 -32.37 -14.56
#